data_AF-A0A6I5F582-F1
#
_entry.id   AF-A0A6I5F582-F1
#
_cell.length_a   1.000
_cell.length_b   1.000
_cell.length_c   1.000
_cell.angle_alpha   90.00
_cell.angle_beta   90.00
_cell.angle_gamma   90.00
#
_symmetry.space_group_name_H-M   'P 1'
#
loop_
_entity.id
_entity.type
_entity.pdbx_description
1 polymer ?
#
loop_
_entity_poly.entity_id
_entity_poly.type
_entity_poly.pdbx_seq_one_letter_code
_entity_poly.pdbx_strand_id
1 'polypeptide(L)'
;MNSGTLLPGVVWIKREWNFRQNPFPSTGIARVGGIDDRENGLLYEPEIHADQLREVIEKFVLGMSFSGLKFGYLWSAGVLPHDSDARGFGKSVLMQHLTRRINADLGRAVYEEVGLDASDAEEVPICSLFTSFDTVHVRSLGAALFAAVEYAVKFRAEEAPTLAGQLRTRLAERIGDSDVKALTKAVADSHRAVRGRTLGPPDDKLIVALCDEEPHAAADYLTKVSPISRSRNGAVHMATFLVFAAAAGIKHVLLCCDQLEDLASTTTAKAKRDLEVARFRDVIVETLPMADMVTLIATMHPRASLAMKNAWVLADLPSFDLTPGNRFSTVELPPLHDAAQAAQLLKRYLAAAATESRQRDDLHPFTDDAVARLFERSARKPRDVLRTAHNVLVAASGQNLSSITGSDVESILALPGQQSAAAQNEIPGTLDWSRG
;
A
#
# COMPACT_ATOMS: atom_id res chain seq x y z
N MET A 1 4.92 52.33 -8.22
CA MET A 1 4.93 50.86 -8.04
C MET A 1 4.06 50.57 -6.85
N ASN A 2 2.84 50.06 -7.07
CA ASN A 2 1.95 49.70 -5.97
C ASN A 2 2.56 48.51 -5.23
N SER A 3 3.12 48.77 -4.06
CA SER A 3 3.45 47.78 -3.04
C SER A 3 2.13 47.21 -2.50
N GLY A 4 1.48 46.36 -3.29
CA GLY A 4 0.37 45.54 -2.81
C GLY A 4 0.91 44.60 -1.75
N THR A 5 0.28 44.57 -0.59
CA THR A 5 0.62 43.65 0.49
C THR A 5 0.57 42.22 -0.04
N LEU A 6 1.67 41.47 0.09
CA LEU A 6 1.69 40.06 -0.29
C LEU A 6 0.58 39.35 0.48
N LEU A 7 -0.20 38.55 -0.24
CA LEU A 7 -1.20 37.68 0.36
C LEU A 7 -0.48 36.55 1.09
N PRO A 8 -1.02 36.03 2.20
CA PRO A 8 -0.51 34.79 2.77
C PRO A 8 -0.57 33.66 1.73
N GLY A 9 0.47 32.84 1.62
CA GLY A 9 0.55 31.80 0.57
C GLY A 9 -0.63 30.82 0.54
N VAL A 10 -1.21 30.49 1.71
CA VAL A 10 -2.44 29.68 1.78
C VAL A 10 -3.65 30.34 1.11
N VAL A 11 -3.72 31.67 1.16
CA VAL A 11 -4.75 32.45 0.48
C VAL A 11 -4.46 32.49 -1.02
N TRP A 12 -3.20 32.61 -1.41
CA TRP A 12 -2.78 32.57 -2.82
C TRP A 12 -3.13 31.24 -3.49
N ILE A 13 -2.80 30.11 -2.85
CA ILE A 13 -3.12 28.76 -3.33
C ILE A 13 -4.62 28.60 -3.60
N LYS A 14 -5.46 29.12 -2.72
CA LYS A 14 -6.92 29.02 -2.83
C LYS A 14 -7.51 29.97 -3.87
N ARG A 15 -7.03 31.22 -3.94
CA ARG A 15 -7.66 32.28 -4.75
C ARG A 15 -7.12 32.36 -6.17
N GLU A 16 -5.81 32.19 -6.34
CA GLU A 16 -5.15 32.39 -7.63
C GLU A 16 -4.96 31.06 -8.35
N TRP A 17 -4.57 30.01 -7.63
CA TRP A 17 -4.36 28.68 -8.22
C TRP A 17 -5.57 27.74 -8.09
N ASN A 18 -6.65 28.18 -7.43
CA ASN A 18 -7.91 27.42 -7.29
C ASN A 18 -7.74 25.99 -6.73
N PHE A 19 -6.84 25.84 -5.75
CA PHE A 19 -6.68 24.59 -5.01
C PHE A 19 -7.25 24.67 -3.60
N ARG A 20 -7.85 23.58 -3.12
CA ARG A 20 -8.31 23.46 -1.73
C ARG A 20 -7.15 23.62 -0.73
N GLN A 21 -5.98 23.14 -1.12
CA GLN A 21 -4.74 23.12 -0.34
C GLN A 21 -3.54 22.86 -1.27
N ASN A 22 -2.31 22.85 -0.74
CA ASN A 22 -1.14 22.40 -1.50
C ASN A 22 -1.41 20.97 -2.04
N PRO A 23 -1.37 20.74 -3.36
CA PRO A 23 -1.66 19.43 -3.96
C PRO A 23 -0.69 18.33 -3.58
N PHE A 24 0.54 18.66 -3.19
CA PHE A 24 1.61 17.67 -3.05
C PHE A 24 1.91 17.34 -1.58
N PRO A 25 2.29 16.09 -1.27
CA PRO A 25 2.69 15.69 0.07
C PRO A 25 4.05 16.30 0.45
N SER A 26 4.22 16.65 1.72
CA SER A 26 5.49 17.20 2.23
C SER A 26 6.58 16.13 2.40
N THR A 27 6.19 14.87 2.63
CA THR A 27 7.12 13.76 2.83
C THR A 27 7.27 12.87 1.60
N GLY A 28 6.21 12.79 0.77
CA GLY A 28 6.11 11.84 -0.34
C GLY A 28 6.08 10.37 0.10
N ILE A 29 5.73 10.11 1.36
CA ILE A 29 5.59 8.76 1.92
C ILE A 29 4.10 8.41 1.99
N ALA A 30 3.73 7.26 1.43
CA ALA A 30 2.36 6.77 1.52
C ALA A 30 2.04 6.28 2.94
N ARG A 31 0.86 6.64 3.46
CA ARG A 31 0.31 6.31 4.77
C ARG A 31 -1.05 5.65 4.58
N VAL A 32 -1.07 4.33 4.65
CA VAL A 32 -2.29 3.54 4.42
C VAL A 32 -3.37 3.93 5.43
N GLY A 33 -4.58 4.18 4.94
CA GLY A 33 -5.73 4.57 5.77
C GLY A 33 -5.67 6.00 6.31
N GLY A 34 -4.73 6.84 5.84
CA GLY A 34 -4.72 8.26 6.15
C GLY A 34 -5.90 9.02 5.54
N ILE A 35 -6.33 10.10 6.21
CA ILE A 35 -7.39 11.00 5.71
C ILE A 35 -6.88 12.01 4.66
N ASP A 36 -5.57 12.13 4.51
CA ASP A 36 -4.95 13.05 3.55
C ASP A 36 -4.73 12.32 2.22
N ASP A 37 -5.52 12.68 1.20
CA ASP A 37 -5.45 12.08 -0.15
C ASP A 37 -4.07 12.13 -0.80
N ARG A 38 -3.22 13.08 -0.38
CA ARG A 38 -1.87 13.26 -0.92
C ARG A 38 -0.91 12.19 -0.41
N GLU A 39 -1.17 11.67 0.79
CA GLU A 39 -0.34 10.69 1.46
C GLU A 39 -1.04 9.34 1.59
N ASN A 40 -2.35 9.22 1.43
CA ASN A 40 -3.06 7.97 1.68
C ASN A 40 -2.83 6.85 0.65
N GLY A 41 -2.08 7.13 -0.41
CA GLY A 41 -1.72 6.17 -1.46
C GLY A 41 -2.84 5.90 -2.47
N LEU A 42 -3.92 6.68 -2.48
CA LEU A 42 -5.02 6.52 -3.43
C LEU A 42 -4.78 7.23 -4.77
N LEU A 43 -3.88 8.23 -4.79
CA LEU A 43 -3.47 8.96 -5.98
C LEU A 43 -2.38 8.23 -6.76
N TYR A 44 -2.75 7.08 -7.32
CA TYR A 44 -1.94 6.34 -8.30
C TYR A 44 -2.23 6.80 -9.72
N GLU A 45 -1.20 6.87 -10.57
CA GLU A 45 -1.30 7.14 -12.01
C GLU A 45 -0.79 5.91 -12.79
N PRO A 46 -1.71 5.09 -13.36
CA PRO A 46 -1.34 3.83 -14.01
C PRO A 46 -0.36 3.98 -15.17
N GLU A 47 -0.42 5.10 -15.90
CA GLU A 47 0.40 5.32 -17.10
C GLU A 47 1.90 5.46 -16.80
N ILE A 48 2.28 5.83 -15.56
CA ILE A 48 3.70 6.00 -15.20
C ILE A 48 4.47 4.66 -15.22
N HIS A 49 3.80 3.58 -14.78
CA HIS A 49 4.39 2.26 -14.65
C HIS A 49 3.48 1.19 -15.27
N ALA A 50 2.88 1.49 -16.43
CA ALA A 50 1.87 0.64 -17.07
C ALA A 50 2.40 -0.77 -17.33
N ASP A 51 3.64 -0.90 -17.81
CA ASP A 51 4.26 -2.20 -18.06
C ASP A 51 4.51 -2.97 -16.76
N GLN A 52 4.96 -2.31 -15.68
CA GLN A 52 5.15 -2.98 -14.40
C GLN A 52 3.84 -3.34 -13.72
N LEU A 53 2.78 -2.55 -13.90
CA LEU A 53 1.44 -2.91 -13.43
C LEU A 53 0.95 -4.17 -14.15
N ARG A 54 1.10 -4.23 -15.48
CA ARG A 54 0.80 -5.43 -16.27
C ARG A 54 1.62 -6.63 -15.81
N GLU A 55 2.94 -6.48 -15.66
CA GLU A 55 3.80 -7.55 -15.17
C GLU A 55 3.40 -8.03 -13.77
N VAL A 56 3.01 -7.13 -12.86
CA VAL A 56 2.53 -7.49 -11.53
C VAL A 56 1.26 -8.33 -11.61
N ILE A 57 0.34 -7.99 -12.51
CA ILE A 57 -0.87 -8.79 -12.72
C ILE A 57 -0.51 -10.17 -13.30
N GLU A 58 0.24 -10.21 -14.39
CA GLU A 58 0.64 -11.44 -15.07
C GLU A 58 1.43 -12.38 -14.15
N LYS A 59 2.39 -11.86 -13.40
CA LYS A 59 3.27 -12.68 -12.58
C LYS A 59 2.67 -13.01 -11.23
N PHE A 60 2.05 -12.05 -10.55
CA PHE A 60 1.61 -12.24 -9.16
C PHE A 60 0.16 -12.67 -9.06
N VAL A 61 -0.75 -12.06 -9.82
CA VAL A 61 -2.18 -12.41 -9.77
C VAL A 61 -2.40 -13.76 -10.45
N LEU A 62 -1.94 -13.95 -11.69
CA LEU A 62 -2.06 -15.25 -12.34
C LEU A 62 -1.17 -16.30 -11.69
N GLY A 63 0.01 -15.91 -11.22
CA GLY A 63 0.90 -16.80 -10.48
C GLY A 63 0.25 -17.38 -9.22
N MET A 64 -0.46 -16.53 -8.45
CA MET A 64 -1.25 -16.95 -7.30
C MET A 64 -2.36 -17.92 -7.71
N SER A 65 -3.17 -17.53 -8.70
CA SER A 65 -4.41 -18.24 -9.04
C SER A 65 -4.19 -19.55 -9.79
N PHE A 66 -3.13 -19.64 -10.60
CA PHE A 66 -2.95 -20.76 -11.55
C PHE A 66 -1.60 -21.46 -11.47
N SER A 67 -0.59 -20.85 -10.84
CA SER A 67 0.78 -21.43 -10.76
C SER A 67 1.22 -21.80 -9.35
N GLY A 68 0.41 -21.49 -8.33
CA GLY A 68 0.73 -21.77 -6.93
C GLY A 68 1.85 -20.91 -6.36
N LEU A 69 2.09 -19.72 -6.94
CA LEU A 69 3.05 -18.75 -6.41
C LEU A 69 2.74 -18.47 -4.94
N LYS A 70 3.74 -18.49 -4.06
CA LYS A 70 3.57 -18.15 -2.63
C LYS A 70 4.15 -16.78 -2.27
N PHE A 71 5.19 -16.36 -2.99
CA PHE A 71 5.89 -15.11 -2.76
C PHE A 71 6.14 -14.38 -4.07
N GLY A 72 5.71 -13.12 -4.13
CA GLY A 72 6.11 -12.15 -5.13
C GLY A 72 6.93 -11.02 -4.49
N TYR A 73 7.83 -10.42 -5.26
CA TYR A 73 8.72 -9.37 -4.78
C TYR A 73 8.70 -8.17 -5.73
N LEU A 74 8.22 -7.04 -5.24
CA LEU A 74 8.23 -5.77 -5.96
C LEU A 74 9.50 -5.00 -5.60
N TRP A 75 10.38 -4.84 -6.58
CA TRP A 75 11.73 -4.32 -6.43
C TRP A 75 11.90 -2.90 -6.91
N SER A 76 13.00 -2.30 -6.51
CA SER A 76 13.61 -1.13 -7.13
C SER A 76 15.11 -1.20 -6.89
N ALA A 77 15.94 -1.18 -7.94
CA ALA A 77 17.39 -1.34 -7.83
C ALA A 77 18.15 -0.04 -7.55
N GLY A 78 17.47 1.11 -7.61
CA GLY A 78 18.08 2.44 -7.47
C GLY A 78 18.36 3.10 -8.82
N VAL A 79 18.83 4.34 -8.81
CA VAL A 79 19.10 5.10 -10.05
C VAL A 79 20.57 5.05 -10.44
N LEU A 80 21.46 4.99 -9.45
CA LEU A 80 22.91 4.90 -9.64
C LEU A 80 23.43 3.54 -9.17
N PRO A 81 24.53 3.04 -9.74
CA PRO A 81 25.25 1.90 -9.18
C PRO A 81 25.56 2.15 -7.69
N HIS A 82 25.20 1.18 -6.83
CA HIS A 82 25.34 1.26 -5.37
C HIS A 82 24.41 2.26 -4.65
N ASP A 83 23.33 2.74 -5.28
CA ASP A 83 22.27 3.45 -4.57
C ASP A 83 21.56 2.50 -3.58
N SER A 84 22.06 2.50 -2.34
CA SER A 84 21.51 1.67 -1.27
C SER A 84 20.12 2.13 -0.80
N ASP A 85 19.72 3.36 -1.13
CA ASP A 85 18.40 3.95 -0.82
C ASP A 85 17.52 4.03 -2.07
N ALA A 86 17.18 2.86 -2.60
CA ALA A 86 16.21 2.71 -3.68
C ALA A 86 14.75 2.85 -3.19
N ARG A 87 14.46 3.75 -2.24
CA ARG A 87 13.09 4.04 -1.80
C ARG A 87 12.46 5.12 -2.68
N GLY A 88 11.12 5.23 -2.65
CA GLY A 88 10.40 6.34 -3.31
C GLY A 88 9.98 6.11 -4.77
N PHE A 89 10.03 4.87 -5.25
CA PHE A 89 9.63 4.48 -6.62
C PHE A 89 8.13 4.24 -6.81
N GLY A 90 7.31 4.37 -5.76
CA GLY A 90 5.85 4.18 -5.87
C GLY A 90 5.35 2.76 -5.59
N LYS A 91 6.21 1.85 -5.11
CA LYS A 91 5.84 0.45 -4.77
C LYS A 91 4.60 0.33 -3.88
N SER A 92 4.55 1.09 -2.78
CA SER A 92 3.44 1.10 -1.83
C SER A 92 2.12 1.55 -2.46
N VAL A 93 2.18 2.56 -3.34
CA VAL A 93 1.03 3.12 -4.03
C VAL A 93 0.53 2.15 -5.11
N LEU A 94 1.44 1.48 -5.83
CA LEU A 94 1.10 0.43 -6.79
C LEU A 94 0.38 -0.74 -6.10
N MET A 95 0.90 -1.24 -4.97
CA MET A 95 0.26 -2.31 -4.22
C MET A 95 -1.15 -1.91 -3.74
N GLN A 96 -1.31 -0.71 -3.19
CA GLN A 96 -2.64 -0.23 -2.77
C GLN A 96 -3.60 -0.06 -3.95
N HIS A 97 -3.10 0.39 -5.11
CA HIS A 97 -3.90 0.45 -6.32
C HIS A 97 -4.36 -0.94 -6.77
N LEU A 98 -3.45 -1.92 -6.83
CA LEU A 98 -3.77 -3.30 -7.18
C LEU A 98 -4.79 -3.90 -6.21
N THR A 99 -4.58 -3.76 -4.90
CA THR A 99 -5.50 -4.26 -3.88
C THR A 99 -6.90 -3.70 -4.06
N ARG A 100 -7.04 -2.40 -4.32
CA ARG A 100 -8.34 -1.78 -4.58
C ARG A 100 -8.97 -2.28 -5.87
N ARG A 101 -8.19 -2.40 -6.94
CA ARG A 101 -8.69 -2.91 -8.23
C ARG A 101 -9.23 -4.33 -8.07
N ILE A 102 -8.48 -5.22 -7.43
CA ILE A 102 -8.93 -6.59 -7.15
C ILE A 102 -10.19 -6.58 -6.30
N ASN A 103 -10.24 -5.80 -5.22
CA ASN A 103 -11.38 -5.78 -4.31
C ASN A 103 -12.62 -5.05 -4.86
N ALA A 104 -12.52 -4.33 -5.98
CA ALA A 104 -13.68 -3.64 -6.57
C ALA A 104 -14.67 -4.63 -7.20
N ASP A 105 -14.18 -5.76 -7.72
CA ASP A 105 -14.96 -6.74 -8.45
C ASP A 105 -14.47 -8.19 -8.25
N LEU A 106 -13.74 -8.42 -7.14
CA LEU A 106 -13.15 -9.71 -6.77
C LEU A 106 -12.22 -10.31 -7.85
N GLY A 107 -11.51 -9.43 -8.57
CA GLY A 107 -10.45 -9.78 -9.51
C GLY A 107 -10.88 -9.83 -10.97
N ARG A 108 -12.15 -9.63 -11.28
CA ARG A 108 -12.69 -9.78 -12.64
C ARG A 108 -11.99 -8.87 -13.65
N ALA A 109 -11.96 -7.56 -13.45
CA ALA A 109 -11.33 -6.64 -14.39
C ALA A 109 -9.82 -6.87 -14.52
N VAL A 110 -9.18 -7.37 -13.47
CA VAL A 110 -7.74 -7.66 -13.47
C VAL A 110 -7.44 -8.91 -14.32
N TYR A 111 -8.30 -9.93 -14.29
CA TYR A 111 -8.18 -11.09 -15.18
C TYR A 111 -8.48 -10.76 -16.64
N GLU A 112 -9.54 -9.99 -16.90
CA GLU A 112 -9.91 -9.57 -18.26
C GLU A 112 -8.79 -8.74 -18.93
N GLU A 113 -8.05 -7.92 -18.17
CA GLU A 113 -6.93 -7.12 -18.68
C GLU A 113 -5.77 -7.98 -19.25
N VAL A 114 -5.57 -9.17 -18.70
CA VAL A 114 -4.50 -10.10 -19.13
C VAL A 114 -5.01 -11.22 -20.02
N GLY A 115 -6.22 -11.07 -20.56
CA GLY A 115 -6.77 -11.93 -21.61
C GLY A 115 -7.49 -13.19 -21.11
N LEU A 116 -7.79 -13.29 -19.81
CA LEU A 116 -8.75 -14.27 -19.30
C LEU A 116 -10.18 -13.78 -19.52
N ASP A 117 -11.15 -14.68 -19.44
CA ASP A 117 -12.56 -14.32 -19.61
C ASP A 117 -13.32 -14.22 -18.27
N ALA A 118 -14.58 -13.77 -18.35
CA ALA A 118 -15.43 -13.62 -17.17
C ALA A 118 -15.71 -14.97 -16.46
N SER A 119 -15.67 -16.09 -17.18
CA SER A 119 -15.88 -17.42 -16.60
C SER A 119 -14.69 -17.86 -15.74
N ASP A 120 -13.46 -17.54 -16.16
CA ASP A 120 -12.26 -17.75 -15.35
C ASP A 120 -12.35 -16.98 -14.01
N ALA A 121 -12.82 -15.72 -14.08
CA ALA A 121 -13.01 -14.86 -12.91
C ALA A 121 -14.10 -15.37 -11.96
N GLU A 122 -15.18 -15.93 -12.50
CA GLU A 122 -16.27 -16.52 -11.72
C GLU A 122 -15.87 -17.84 -11.06
N GLU A 123 -15.04 -18.65 -11.72
CA GLU A 123 -14.51 -19.91 -11.19
C GLU A 123 -13.50 -19.67 -10.06
N VAL A 124 -12.63 -18.67 -10.22
CA VAL A 124 -11.53 -18.37 -9.28
C VAL A 124 -11.60 -16.92 -8.79
N PRO A 125 -12.65 -16.54 -8.03
CA PRO A 125 -12.74 -15.19 -7.47
C PRO A 125 -11.66 -15.02 -6.40
N ILE A 126 -11.06 -13.84 -6.40
CA ILE A 126 -9.94 -13.49 -5.54
C ILE A 126 -10.23 -12.23 -4.76
N CYS A 127 -9.52 -12.04 -3.64
CA CYS A 127 -9.48 -10.74 -2.98
C CYS A 127 -8.04 -10.40 -2.60
N SER A 128 -7.83 -9.17 -2.15
CA SER A 128 -6.52 -8.69 -1.74
C SER A 128 -6.59 -7.98 -0.40
N LEU A 129 -5.53 -8.15 0.38
CA LEU A 129 -5.33 -7.49 1.66
C LEU A 129 -4.06 -6.65 1.60
N PHE A 130 -4.00 -5.64 2.44
CA PHE A 130 -2.82 -4.79 2.59
C PHE A 130 -2.35 -4.78 4.04
N THR A 131 -1.03 -4.87 4.23
CA THR A 131 -0.36 -4.66 5.51
C THR A 131 0.98 -3.97 5.30
N SER A 132 1.48 -3.28 6.33
CA SER A 132 2.82 -2.71 6.34
C SER A 132 3.46 -3.04 7.67
N PHE A 133 4.71 -3.49 7.63
CA PHE A 133 5.53 -3.48 8.84
C PHE A 133 5.88 -2.05 9.20
N ASP A 134 6.17 -1.83 10.48
CA ASP A 134 6.76 -0.59 10.96
C ASP A 134 7.62 -0.89 12.20
N THR A 135 8.34 0.12 12.70
CA THR A 135 9.24 -0.04 13.84
C THR A 135 8.56 0.10 15.21
N VAL A 136 7.26 0.41 15.27
CA VAL A 136 6.54 0.81 16.48
C VAL A 136 5.39 -0.16 16.82
N HIS A 137 4.44 -0.34 15.92
CA HIS A 137 3.20 -1.07 16.10
C HIS A 137 3.19 -2.44 15.41
N VAL A 138 3.70 -2.56 14.18
CA VAL A 138 3.64 -3.80 13.38
C VAL A 138 5.03 -4.41 13.24
N ARG A 139 5.49 -5.08 14.30
CA ARG A 139 6.88 -5.59 14.42
C ARG A 139 7.02 -7.12 14.35
N SER A 140 5.96 -7.84 14.00
CA SER A 140 5.94 -9.32 13.94
C SER A 140 4.99 -9.78 12.86
N LEU A 141 5.18 -11.00 12.36
CA LEU A 141 4.27 -11.55 11.35
C LEU A 141 2.83 -11.61 11.87
N GLY A 142 2.63 -12.00 13.13
CA GLY A 142 1.30 -12.02 13.75
C GLY A 142 0.63 -10.64 13.73
N ALA A 143 1.36 -9.59 14.12
CA ALA A 143 0.83 -8.22 14.07
C ALA A 143 0.49 -7.78 12.64
N ALA A 144 1.32 -8.13 11.65
CA ALA A 144 1.09 -7.80 10.25
C ALA A 144 -0.15 -8.51 9.68
N LEU A 145 -0.34 -9.78 10.02
CA LEU A 145 -1.53 -10.55 9.64
C LEU A 145 -2.80 -10.03 10.32
N PHE A 146 -2.71 -9.59 11.59
CA PHE A 146 -3.82 -8.90 12.25
C PHE A 146 -4.18 -7.59 11.53
N ALA A 147 -3.18 -6.77 11.20
CA ALA A 147 -3.38 -5.51 10.49
C ALA A 147 -4.00 -5.71 9.10
N ALA A 148 -3.69 -6.82 8.42
CA ALA A 148 -4.33 -7.20 7.15
C ALA A 148 -5.84 -7.48 7.32
N VAL A 149 -6.24 -8.10 8.44
CA VAL A 149 -7.66 -8.30 8.76
C VAL A 149 -8.32 -6.97 9.17
N GLU A 150 -7.62 -6.10 9.91
CA GLU A 150 -8.11 -4.74 10.18
C GLU A 150 -8.35 -3.97 8.89
N TYR A 151 -7.47 -4.11 7.90
CA TYR A 151 -7.66 -3.52 6.57
C TYR A 151 -8.95 -4.02 5.92
N ALA A 152 -9.21 -5.33 5.93
CA ALA A 152 -10.41 -5.91 5.31
C ALA A 152 -11.73 -5.38 5.90
N VAL A 153 -11.76 -5.06 7.20
CA VAL A 153 -12.99 -4.65 7.90
C VAL A 153 -13.12 -3.13 8.05
N LYS A 154 -12.04 -2.35 7.91
CA LYS A 154 -12.05 -0.89 8.10
C LYS A 154 -11.89 -0.12 6.80
N PHE A 155 -11.07 -0.61 5.87
CA PHE A 155 -10.75 0.14 4.67
C PHE A 155 -11.92 0.10 3.69
N ARG A 156 -12.29 1.28 3.18
CA ARG A 156 -13.24 1.45 2.08
C ARG A 156 -12.71 2.52 1.12
N ALA A 157 -12.87 2.27 -0.17
CA ALA A 157 -12.65 3.28 -1.19
C ALA A 157 -13.93 4.08 -1.33
N GLU A 158 -13.90 5.37 -0.97
CA GLU A 158 -15.05 6.27 -1.07
C GLU A 158 -16.27 5.71 -0.31
N GLU A 159 -17.42 5.58 -0.99
CA GLU A 159 -18.68 5.06 -0.43
C GLU A 159 -18.84 3.53 -0.62
N ALA A 160 -17.82 2.83 -1.13
CA ALA A 160 -17.90 1.38 -1.33
C ALA A 160 -17.97 0.64 0.02
N PRO A 161 -18.64 -0.53 0.07
CA PRO A 161 -18.56 -1.41 1.23
C PRO A 161 -17.12 -1.89 1.46
N THR A 162 -16.78 -2.16 2.73
CA THR A 162 -15.52 -2.81 3.09
C THR A 162 -15.44 -4.20 2.46
N LEU A 163 -14.23 -4.75 2.32
CA LEU A 163 -14.06 -6.10 1.78
C LEU A 163 -14.87 -7.12 2.59
N ALA A 164 -14.84 -7.02 3.92
CA ALA A 164 -15.64 -7.89 4.79
C ALA A 164 -17.14 -7.77 4.52
N GLY A 165 -17.65 -6.55 4.31
CA GLY A 165 -19.05 -6.32 3.93
C GLY A 165 -19.41 -6.95 2.59
N GLN A 166 -18.55 -6.81 1.57
CA GLN A 166 -18.74 -7.45 0.27
C GLN A 166 -18.78 -8.98 0.38
N LEU A 167 -17.85 -9.57 1.13
CA LEU A 167 -17.78 -11.01 1.34
C LEU A 167 -18.98 -11.53 2.12
N ARG A 168 -19.51 -10.77 3.09
CA ARG A 168 -20.75 -11.11 3.79
C ARG A 168 -21.93 -11.17 2.82
N THR A 169 -22.12 -10.13 2.00
CA THR A 169 -23.19 -10.10 0.98
C THR A 169 -23.08 -11.30 0.04
N ARG A 170 -21.86 -11.56 -0.47
CA ARG A 170 -21.60 -12.72 -1.33
C ARG A 170 -21.86 -14.06 -0.64
N LEU A 171 -21.50 -14.20 0.63
CA LEU A 171 -21.81 -15.41 1.40
C LEU A 171 -23.32 -15.60 1.52
N ALA A 172 -24.07 -14.54 1.85
CA ALA A 172 -25.53 -14.59 1.97
C ALA A 172 -26.20 -14.99 0.65
N GLU A 173 -25.77 -14.42 -0.47
CA GLU A 173 -26.23 -14.79 -1.80
C GLU A 173 -25.96 -16.26 -2.12
N ARG A 174 -24.75 -16.75 -1.80
CA ARG A 174 -24.34 -18.14 -2.06
C ARG A 174 -25.14 -19.17 -1.27
N ILE A 175 -25.50 -18.86 -0.02
CA ILE A 175 -26.27 -19.78 0.82
C ILE A 175 -27.78 -19.57 0.73
N GLY A 176 -28.23 -18.45 0.14
CA GLY A 176 -29.64 -18.08 0.04
C GLY A 176 -30.26 -17.63 1.37
N ASP A 177 -29.44 -17.19 2.32
CA ASP A 177 -29.86 -16.79 3.67
C ASP A 177 -28.92 -15.70 4.21
N SER A 178 -29.48 -14.65 4.82
CA SER A 178 -28.74 -13.54 5.41
C SER A 178 -28.68 -13.58 6.94
N ASP A 179 -29.35 -14.55 7.58
CA ASP A 179 -29.34 -14.69 9.04
C ASP A 179 -27.93 -15.00 9.56
N VAL A 180 -27.54 -14.27 10.61
CA VAL A 180 -26.20 -14.36 11.21
C VAL A 180 -25.85 -15.80 11.63
N LYS A 181 -26.82 -16.60 12.11
CA LYS A 181 -26.55 -18.00 12.50
C LYS A 181 -26.35 -18.88 11.28
N ALA A 182 -27.12 -18.67 10.21
CA ALA A 182 -26.95 -19.39 8.95
C ALA A 182 -25.58 -19.12 8.33
N LEU A 183 -25.19 -17.84 8.27
CA LEU A 183 -23.86 -17.41 7.80
C LEU A 183 -22.74 -18.00 8.67
N THR A 184 -22.83 -17.87 9.99
CA THR A 184 -21.83 -18.42 10.94
C THR A 184 -21.69 -19.95 10.78
N LYS A 185 -22.81 -20.66 10.57
CA LYS A 185 -22.80 -22.11 10.32
C LYS A 185 -22.09 -22.43 9.01
N ALA A 186 -22.34 -21.69 7.94
CA ALA A 186 -21.66 -21.89 6.66
C ALA A 186 -20.13 -21.69 6.78
N VAL A 187 -19.69 -20.68 7.54
CA VAL A 187 -18.26 -20.47 7.85
C VAL A 187 -17.69 -21.65 8.66
N ALA A 188 -18.40 -22.13 9.66
CA ALA A 188 -17.99 -23.29 10.46
C ALA A 188 -17.89 -24.57 9.61
N ASP A 189 -18.82 -24.79 8.68
CA ASP A 189 -18.79 -25.91 7.74
C ASP A 189 -17.61 -25.79 6.77
N SER A 190 -17.28 -24.58 6.31
CA SER A 190 -16.07 -24.31 5.53
C SER A 190 -14.79 -24.65 6.31
N HIS A 191 -14.71 -24.31 7.60
CA HIS A 191 -13.58 -24.69 8.45
C HIS A 191 -13.43 -26.20 8.59
N ARG A 192 -14.55 -26.93 8.78
CA ARG A 192 -14.54 -28.40 8.90
C ARG A 192 -14.05 -29.10 7.63
N ALA A 193 -14.18 -28.45 6.48
CA ALA A 193 -13.68 -28.97 5.21
C ALA A 193 -12.15 -28.84 5.06
N VAL A 194 -11.49 -28.00 5.86
CA VAL A 194 -10.03 -27.85 5.85
C VAL A 194 -9.38 -29.13 6.38
N ARG A 195 -8.52 -29.76 5.58
CA ARG A 195 -7.82 -31.01 5.93
C ARG A 195 -6.32 -30.78 5.94
N GLY A 196 -5.69 -30.86 7.10
CA GLY A 196 -4.23 -30.77 7.24
C GLY A 196 -3.81 -30.08 8.52
N ARG A 197 -2.58 -29.57 8.54
CA ARG A 197 -2.03 -28.82 9.68
C ARG A 197 -2.68 -27.43 9.75
N THR A 198 -3.34 -27.11 10.86
CA THR A 198 -3.98 -25.80 11.11
C THR A 198 -3.39 -25.13 12.36
N LEU A 199 -3.71 -23.85 12.58
CA LEU A 199 -3.33 -23.08 13.79
C LEU A 199 -4.22 -23.39 15.01
N GLY A 200 -5.12 -24.37 14.92
CA GLY A 200 -6.16 -24.62 15.92
C GLY A 200 -7.53 -24.04 15.51
N PRO A 201 -8.48 -23.94 16.44
CA PRO A 201 -9.83 -23.46 16.14
C PRO A 201 -9.83 -21.97 15.74
N PRO A 202 -10.75 -21.56 14.85
CA PRO A 202 -10.94 -20.16 14.50
C PRO A 202 -11.48 -19.36 15.67
N ASP A 203 -11.42 -18.03 15.55
CA ASP A 203 -12.02 -17.11 16.51
C ASP A 203 -13.52 -16.96 16.25
N ASP A 204 -14.33 -17.73 17.00
CA ASP A 204 -15.79 -17.72 16.87
C ASP A 204 -16.41 -16.32 17.03
N LYS A 205 -15.82 -15.46 17.86
CA LYS A 205 -16.34 -14.09 18.06
C LYS A 205 -16.10 -13.23 16.84
N LEU A 206 -14.93 -13.40 16.20
CA LEU A 206 -14.65 -12.73 14.93
C LEU A 206 -15.57 -13.25 13.82
N ILE A 207 -15.85 -14.56 13.76
CA ILE A 207 -16.80 -15.12 12.77
C ILE A 207 -18.18 -14.47 12.91
N VAL A 208 -18.71 -14.44 14.14
CA VAL A 208 -20.02 -13.81 14.41
C VAL A 208 -20.00 -12.34 13.99
N ALA A 209 -18.93 -11.61 14.35
CA ALA A 209 -18.82 -10.19 14.00
C ALA A 209 -18.67 -9.93 12.49
N LEU A 210 -18.06 -10.85 11.73
CA LEU A 210 -17.98 -10.79 10.26
C LEU A 210 -19.30 -11.13 9.58
N CYS A 211 -20.15 -11.94 10.21
CA CYS A 211 -21.47 -12.33 9.71
C CYS A 211 -22.58 -11.35 10.13
N ASP A 212 -22.32 -10.47 11.10
CA ASP A 212 -23.27 -9.51 11.63
C ASP A 212 -23.80 -8.56 10.54
N GLU A 213 -25.05 -8.11 10.68
CA GLU A 213 -25.65 -7.16 9.76
C GLU A 213 -25.09 -5.75 9.95
N GLU A 214 -24.63 -5.43 11.17
CA GLU A 214 -24.02 -4.15 11.50
C GLU A 214 -22.63 -4.03 10.83
N PRO A 215 -22.44 -3.08 9.87
CA PRO A 215 -21.20 -2.98 9.07
C PRO A 215 -19.93 -2.79 9.89
N HIS A 216 -20.04 -2.28 11.12
CA HIS A 216 -18.92 -1.98 12.00
C HIS A 216 -18.63 -3.06 13.05
N ALA A 217 -19.46 -4.10 13.18
CA ALA A 217 -19.31 -5.11 14.24
C ALA A 217 -17.92 -5.76 14.28
N ALA A 218 -17.38 -6.17 13.13
CA ALA A 218 -16.04 -6.74 13.04
C ALA A 218 -14.94 -5.73 13.37
N ALA A 219 -15.07 -4.48 12.93
CA ALA A 219 -14.12 -3.41 13.25
C ALA A 219 -14.10 -3.09 14.76
N ASP A 220 -15.27 -3.06 15.39
CA ASP A 220 -15.44 -2.85 16.83
C ASP A 220 -14.89 -4.00 17.65
N TYR A 221 -15.05 -5.24 17.16
CA TYR A 221 -14.42 -6.41 17.75
C TYR A 221 -12.90 -6.30 17.75
N LEU A 222 -12.29 -6.05 16.58
CA LEU A 222 -10.83 -5.97 16.45
C LEU A 222 -10.21 -4.82 17.26
N THR A 223 -10.93 -3.71 17.42
CA THR A 223 -10.46 -2.56 18.20
C THR A 223 -10.26 -2.91 19.69
N LYS A 224 -11.00 -3.90 20.21
CA LYS A 224 -10.90 -4.39 21.59
C LYS A 224 -9.71 -5.34 21.80
N VAL A 225 -9.05 -5.79 20.73
CA VAL A 225 -7.91 -6.71 20.82
C VAL A 225 -6.64 -5.94 21.20
N SER A 226 -6.02 -6.31 22.32
CA SER A 226 -4.81 -5.67 22.83
C SER A 226 -3.60 -5.88 21.91
N PRO A 227 -2.62 -4.94 21.87
CA PRO A 227 -1.42 -5.09 21.01
C PRO A 227 -0.64 -6.39 21.21
N ILE A 228 -0.59 -6.89 22.46
CA ILE A 228 0.04 -8.16 22.80
C ILE A 228 -0.72 -9.32 22.13
N SER A 229 -2.05 -9.31 22.20
CA SER A 229 -2.89 -10.33 21.55
C SER A 229 -2.79 -10.26 20.03
N ARG A 230 -2.73 -9.06 19.44
CA ARG A 230 -2.52 -8.87 17.98
C ARG A 230 -1.25 -9.57 17.51
N SER A 231 -0.14 -9.38 18.23
CA SER A 231 1.15 -9.99 17.89
C SER A 231 1.13 -11.51 18.06
N ARG A 232 0.48 -12.04 19.10
CA ARG A 232 0.46 -13.47 19.42
C ARG A 232 -0.54 -14.26 18.59
N ASN A 233 -1.73 -13.70 18.36
CA ASN A 233 -2.89 -14.40 17.80
C ASN A 233 -3.28 -13.88 16.41
N GLY A 234 -2.56 -12.90 15.84
CA GLY A 234 -2.94 -12.33 14.55
C GLY A 234 -2.97 -13.32 13.40
N ALA A 235 -2.14 -14.38 13.44
CA ALA A 235 -2.23 -15.48 12.49
C ALA A 235 -3.56 -16.26 12.60
N VAL A 236 -4.11 -16.43 13.81
CA VAL A 236 -5.44 -17.04 14.02
C VAL A 236 -6.55 -16.14 13.51
N HIS A 237 -6.43 -14.81 13.67
CA HIS A 237 -7.41 -13.86 13.12
C HIS A 237 -7.40 -13.89 11.60
N MET A 238 -6.22 -13.93 10.98
CA MET A 238 -6.08 -14.09 9.53
C MET A 238 -6.65 -15.43 9.06
N ALA A 239 -6.32 -16.56 9.72
CA ALA A 239 -6.90 -17.85 9.41
C ALA A 239 -8.44 -17.83 9.48
N THR A 240 -8.99 -17.17 10.51
CA THR A 240 -10.43 -17.01 10.68
C THR A 240 -11.05 -16.20 9.53
N PHE A 241 -10.43 -15.09 9.14
CA PHE A 241 -10.86 -14.30 7.99
C PHE A 241 -10.78 -15.09 6.68
N LEU A 242 -9.73 -15.89 6.47
CA LEU A 242 -9.57 -16.73 5.28
C LEU A 242 -10.67 -17.80 5.19
N VAL A 243 -11.03 -18.44 6.30
CA VAL A 243 -12.17 -19.38 6.34
C VAL A 243 -13.47 -18.67 5.97
N PHE A 244 -13.70 -17.46 6.49
CA PHE A 244 -14.85 -16.64 6.12
C PHE A 244 -14.86 -16.29 4.62
N ALA A 245 -13.72 -15.87 4.06
CA ALA A 245 -13.58 -15.59 2.64
C ALA A 245 -13.80 -16.86 1.78
N ALA A 246 -13.29 -18.01 2.22
CA ALA A 246 -13.51 -19.30 1.55
C ALA A 246 -14.99 -19.70 1.52
N ALA A 247 -15.72 -19.46 2.61
CA ALA A 247 -17.17 -19.67 2.66
C ALA A 247 -17.91 -18.78 1.64
N ALA A 248 -17.46 -17.53 1.48
CA ALA A 248 -17.92 -16.61 0.43
C ALA A 248 -17.44 -16.99 -0.99
N GLY A 249 -16.72 -18.11 -1.13
CA GLY A 249 -16.28 -18.67 -2.41
C GLY A 249 -14.93 -18.16 -2.90
N ILE A 250 -14.23 -17.31 -2.14
CA ILE A 250 -12.89 -16.83 -2.51
C ILE A 250 -11.89 -17.98 -2.47
N LYS A 251 -11.11 -18.13 -3.53
CA LYS A 251 -10.11 -19.20 -3.67
C LYS A 251 -8.73 -18.77 -3.22
N HIS A 252 -8.33 -17.54 -3.59
CA HIS A 252 -7.02 -17.01 -3.29
C HIS A 252 -7.09 -15.58 -2.77
N VAL A 253 -6.12 -15.24 -1.92
CA VAL A 253 -5.98 -13.96 -1.25
C VAL A 253 -4.57 -13.43 -1.48
N LEU A 254 -4.47 -12.30 -2.17
CA LEU A 254 -3.22 -11.61 -2.42
C LEU A 254 -2.90 -10.66 -1.24
N LEU A 255 -1.93 -11.00 -0.42
CA LEU A 255 -1.48 -10.19 0.71
C LEU A 255 -0.33 -9.29 0.28
N CYS A 256 -0.62 -8.01 0.04
CA CYS A 256 0.39 -6.98 -0.18
C CYS A 256 1.02 -6.56 1.16
N CYS A 257 2.34 -6.67 1.24
CA CYS A 257 3.13 -6.43 2.43
C CYS A 257 4.22 -5.38 2.17
N ASP A 258 4.03 -4.18 2.69
CA ASP A 258 5.00 -3.11 2.57
C ASP A 258 6.02 -3.13 3.72
N GLN A 259 7.17 -2.49 3.48
CA GLN A 259 8.23 -2.25 4.47
C GLN A 259 8.74 -3.50 5.18
N LEU A 260 8.78 -4.65 4.50
CA LEU A 260 9.22 -5.93 5.08
C LEU A 260 10.60 -5.82 5.78
N GLU A 261 11.47 -4.93 5.33
CA GLU A 261 12.77 -4.66 5.94
C GLU A 261 12.71 -4.15 7.38
N ASP A 262 11.58 -3.59 7.83
CA ASP A 262 11.44 -3.13 9.21
C ASP A 262 11.35 -4.31 10.19
N LEU A 263 10.94 -5.49 9.73
CA LEU A 263 11.12 -6.76 10.46
C LEU A 263 12.62 -7.02 10.72
N ALA A 264 13.46 -6.60 9.78
CA ALA A 264 14.89 -6.79 9.80
C ALA A 264 15.68 -5.63 10.43
N SER A 265 14.97 -4.64 11.01
CA SER A 265 15.58 -3.46 11.60
C SER A 265 16.72 -3.82 12.57
N THR A 266 17.80 -3.03 12.54
CA THR A 266 19.02 -3.24 13.33
C THR A 266 18.77 -3.15 14.83
N THR A 267 17.66 -2.52 15.25
CA THR A 267 17.22 -2.43 16.65
C THR A 267 16.60 -3.71 17.18
N THR A 268 16.23 -4.67 16.31
CA THR A 268 15.71 -5.98 16.70
C THR A 268 16.87 -6.97 16.83
N ALA A 269 16.94 -7.69 17.95
CA ALA A 269 17.97 -8.72 18.17
C ALA A 269 17.95 -9.79 17.07
N LYS A 270 19.11 -10.24 16.61
CA LYS A 270 19.26 -11.20 15.50
C LYS A 270 18.40 -12.45 15.69
N ALA A 271 18.46 -13.08 16.87
CA ALA A 271 17.67 -14.28 17.17
C ALA A 271 16.15 -14.06 17.02
N LYS A 272 15.65 -12.87 17.37
CA LYS A 272 14.24 -12.51 17.18
C LYS A 272 13.91 -12.34 15.70
N ARG A 273 14.79 -11.73 14.91
CA ARG A 273 14.61 -11.61 13.45
C ARG A 273 14.55 -12.98 12.77
N ASP A 274 15.51 -13.84 13.09
CA ASP A 274 15.59 -15.20 12.52
C ASP A 274 14.32 -16.00 12.86
N LEU A 275 13.82 -15.89 14.10
CA LEU A 275 12.56 -16.50 14.51
C LEU A 275 11.35 -15.93 13.76
N GLU A 276 11.24 -14.60 13.62
CA GLU A 276 10.12 -14.00 12.88
C GLU A 276 10.15 -14.37 11.39
N VAL A 277 11.33 -14.49 10.78
CA VAL A 277 11.47 -14.94 9.39
C VAL A 277 11.08 -16.42 9.25
N ALA A 278 11.50 -17.30 10.17
CA ALA A 278 11.08 -18.70 10.17
C ALA A 278 9.54 -18.86 10.24
N ARG A 279 8.84 -17.95 10.94
CA ARG A 279 7.38 -17.95 10.99
C ARG A 279 6.72 -17.72 9.63
N PHE A 280 7.37 -17.08 8.66
CA PHE A 280 6.80 -16.97 7.31
C PHE A 280 6.65 -18.36 6.68
N ARG A 281 7.64 -19.24 6.83
CA ARG A 281 7.53 -20.63 6.37
C ARG A 281 6.40 -21.34 7.11
N ASP A 282 6.48 -21.36 8.43
CA ASP A 282 5.51 -22.12 9.25
C ASP A 282 4.07 -21.68 9.00
N VAL A 283 3.83 -20.36 8.95
CA VAL A 283 2.48 -19.78 8.89
C VAL A 283 1.97 -19.64 7.47
N ILE A 284 2.77 -19.10 6.54
CA ILE A 284 2.31 -18.80 5.17
C ILE A 284 2.46 -20.01 4.24
N VAL A 285 3.50 -20.83 4.42
CA VAL A 285 3.79 -21.94 3.49
C VAL A 285 3.24 -23.27 3.97
N GLU A 286 3.29 -23.55 5.28
CA GLU A 286 3.02 -24.89 5.81
C GLU A 286 1.66 -25.06 6.51
N THR A 287 1.01 -23.96 6.93
CA THR A 287 -0.20 -24.04 7.77
C THR A 287 -1.45 -23.59 7.03
N LEU A 288 -2.50 -24.41 7.08
CA LEU A 288 -3.80 -24.10 6.51
C LEU A 288 -4.62 -23.16 7.40
N PRO A 289 -5.47 -22.29 6.80
CA PRO A 289 -5.74 -22.15 5.37
C PRO A 289 -4.74 -21.27 4.60
N MET A 290 -3.78 -20.62 5.28
CA MET A 290 -2.83 -19.70 4.65
C MET A 290 -2.05 -20.36 3.50
N ALA A 291 -1.55 -21.57 3.74
CA ALA A 291 -0.77 -22.33 2.76
C ALA A 291 -1.49 -22.54 1.43
N ASP A 292 -2.81 -22.64 1.40
CA ASP A 292 -3.58 -22.84 0.16
C ASP A 292 -4.05 -21.52 -0.45
N MET A 293 -4.44 -20.57 0.41
CA MET A 293 -5.14 -19.37 -0.05
C MET A 293 -4.22 -18.17 -0.25
N VAL A 294 -3.14 -18.03 0.51
CA VAL A 294 -2.38 -16.77 0.57
C VAL A 294 -1.19 -16.79 -0.38
N THR A 295 -1.07 -15.71 -1.15
CA THR A 295 0.17 -15.31 -1.82
C THR A 295 0.62 -13.98 -1.26
N LEU A 296 1.86 -13.90 -0.78
CA LEU A 296 2.42 -12.68 -0.21
C LEU A 296 3.24 -11.93 -1.26
N ILE A 297 2.92 -10.65 -1.50
CA ILE A 297 3.78 -9.75 -2.27
C ILE A 297 4.50 -8.82 -1.30
N ALA A 298 5.84 -8.82 -1.32
CA ALA A 298 6.66 -7.94 -0.49
C ALA A 298 7.39 -6.88 -1.31
N THR A 299 7.54 -5.68 -0.74
CA THR A 299 8.45 -4.67 -1.30
C THR A 299 9.90 -4.96 -0.92
N MET A 300 10.80 -4.82 -1.89
CA MET A 300 12.24 -5.03 -1.70
C MET A 300 13.05 -3.86 -2.27
N HIS A 301 14.23 -3.67 -1.69
CA HIS A 301 15.28 -2.77 -2.15
C HIS A 301 16.66 -3.30 -1.69
N PRO A 302 17.80 -2.80 -2.22
CA PRO A 302 19.12 -3.40 -1.95
C PRO A 302 19.44 -3.56 -0.45
N ARG A 303 19.21 -2.52 0.35
CA ARG A 303 19.40 -2.58 1.81
C ARG A 303 18.50 -3.60 2.52
N ALA A 304 17.23 -3.72 2.12
CA ALA A 304 16.29 -4.69 2.66
C ALA A 304 16.78 -6.13 2.42
N SER A 305 17.16 -6.40 1.17
CA SER A 305 17.71 -7.69 0.74
C SER A 305 18.93 -8.07 1.56
N LEU A 306 19.92 -7.17 1.69
CA LEU A 306 21.12 -7.43 2.49
C LEU A 306 20.81 -7.74 3.95
N ALA A 307 19.83 -7.04 4.54
CA ALA A 307 19.46 -7.24 5.95
C ALA A 307 18.77 -8.59 6.19
N MET A 308 18.02 -9.10 5.22
CA MET A 308 17.15 -10.28 5.39
C MET A 308 17.71 -11.57 4.79
N LYS A 309 18.61 -11.47 3.80
CA LYS A 309 19.02 -12.60 2.95
C LYS A 309 19.39 -13.86 3.71
N ASN A 310 20.25 -13.72 4.73
CA ASN A 310 20.72 -14.88 5.47
C ASN A 310 19.58 -15.60 6.21
N ALA A 311 18.72 -14.86 6.91
CA ALA A 311 17.58 -15.43 7.62
C ALA A 311 16.55 -16.04 6.65
N TRP A 312 16.31 -15.38 5.51
CA TRP A 312 15.37 -15.83 4.49
C TRP A 312 15.79 -17.15 3.85
N VAL A 313 17.08 -17.27 3.51
CA VAL A 313 17.67 -18.51 2.97
C VAL A 313 17.69 -19.62 4.02
N LEU A 314 18.03 -19.31 5.27
CA LEU A 314 18.02 -20.31 6.35
C LEU A 314 16.62 -20.84 6.66
N ALA A 315 15.60 -20.00 6.49
CA ALA A 315 14.20 -20.41 6.54
C ALA A 315 13.71 -21.08 5.24
N ASP A 316 14.60 -21.31 4.27
CA ASP A 316 14.32 -21.95 2.98
C ASP A 316 13.09 -21.33 2.28
N LEU A 317 13.00 -20.00 2.34
CA LEU A 317 11.96 -19.22 1.67
C LEU A 317 12.36 -18.91 0.22
N PRO A 318 11.39 -18.72 -0.70
CA PRO A 318 11.69 -18.41 -2.10
C PRO A 318 12.61 -17.20 -2.25
N SER A 319 13.61 -17.29 -3.12
CA SER A 319 14.57 -16.21 -3.33
C SER A 319 13.89 -14.96 -3.87
N PHE A 320 14.28 -13.81 -3.32
CA PHE A 320 13.90 -12.49 -3.81
C PHE A 320 14.92 -11.87 -4.76
N ASP A 321 16.06 -12.53 -5.03
CA ASP A 321 17.13 -11.95 -5.84
C ASP A 321 16.66 -11.67 -7.28
N LEU A 322 17.06 -10.54 -7.87
CA LEU A 322 16.79 -10.19 -9.26
C LEU A 322 17.66 -11.04 -10.21
N THR A 323 17.24 -12.27 -10.46
CA THR A 323 17.93 -13.23 -11.34
C THR A 323 16.98 -13.81 -12.38
N PRO A 324 17.49 -14.32 -13.52
CA PRO A 324 16.65 -14.98 -14.52
C PRO A 324 15.80 -16.14 -13.96
N GLY A 325 16.30 -16.83 -12.92
CA GLY A 325 15.58 -17.91 -12.25
C GLY A 325 14.37 -17.46 -11.44
N ASN A 326 14.37 -16.21 -10.94
CA ASN A 326 13.29 -15.63 -10.13
C ASN A 326 12.39 -14.68 -10.92
N ARG A 327 12.51 -14.63 -12.26
CA ARG A 327 11.80 -13.63 -13.08
C ARG A 327 10.28 -13.66 -12.97
N PHE A 328 9.71 -14.80 -12.55
CA PHE A 328 8.26 -14.97 -12.37
C PHE A 328 7.78 -14.62 -10.96
N SER A 329 8.70 -14.46 -10.00
CA SER A 329 8.40 -14.02 -8.63
C SER A 329 8.92 -12.61 -8.35
N THR A 330 9.50 -11.92 -9.35
CA THR A 330 10.06 -10.58 -9.19
C THR A 330 9.58 -9.64 -10.29
N VAL A 331 9.27 -8.40 -9.89
CA VAL A 331 9.00 -7.27 -10.78
C VAL A 331 9.84 -6.09 -10.30
N GLU A 332 10.60 -5.47 -11.18
CA GLU A 332 11.41 -4.30 -10.86
C GLU A 332 10.70 -3.02 -11.31
N LEU A 333 10.51 -2.08 -10.38
CA LEU A 333 9.92 -0.79 -10.65
C LEU A 333 11.03 0.21 -11.04
N PRO A 334 11.06 0.69 -12.30
CA PRO A 334 12.13 1.55 -12.79
C PRO A 334 11.98 3.00 -12.28
N PRO A 335 13.04 3.82 -12.34
CA PRO A 335 12.90 5.26 -12.15
C PRO A 335 12.08 5.89 -13.28
N LEU A 336 11.55 7.10 -13.03
CA LEU A 336 10.89 7.90 -14.06
C LEU A 336 11.82 8.08 -15.27
N HIS A 337 11.30 7.89 -16.47
CA HIS A 337 12.08 7.93 -17.71
C HIS A 337 12.38 9.37 -18.13
N ASP A 338 11.39 10.24 -18.06
CA ASP A 338 11.45 11.62 -18.56
C ASP A 338 10.55 12.58 -17.77
N ALA A 339 10.59 13.86 -18.17
CA ALA A 339 9.74 14.91 -17.61
C ALA A 339 8.26 14.72 -17.96
N ALA A 340 7.90 13.98 -19.01
CA ALA A 340 6.51 13.73 -19.37
C ALA A 340 5.84 12.80 -18.35
N GLN A 341 6.54 11.76 -17.86
CA GLN A 341 6.05 10.95 -16.75
C GLN A 341 5.94 11.74 -15.44
N ALA A 342 6.88 12.65 -15.18
CA ALA A 342 6.77 13.57 -14.05
C ALA A 342 5.53 14.48 -14.20
N ALA A 343 5.25 14.98 -15.40
CA ALA A 343 4.04 15.76 -15.68
C ALA A 343 2.77 14.95 -15.41
N GLN A 344 2.69 13.70 -15.89
CA GLN A 344 1.55 12.81 -15.62
C GLN A 344 1.32 12.62 -14.11
N LEU A 345 2.40 12.37 -13.35
CA LEU A 345 2.35 12.27 -11.89
C LEU A 345 1.76 13.54 -11.26
N LEU A 346 2.28 14.71 -11.63
CA LEU A 346 1.84 15.99 -11.06
C LEU A 346 0.38 16.29 -11.41
N LYS A 347 -0.04 16.01 -12.65
CA LYS A 347 -1.43 16.21 -13.11
C LYS A 347 -2.44 15.48 -12.21
N ARG A 348 -2.14 14.25 -11.79
CA ARG A 348 -3.02 13.46 -10.92
C ARG A 348 -3.25 14.15 -9.57
N TYR A 349 -2.18 14.67 -8.96
CA TYR A 349 -2.25 15.38 -7.68
C TYR A 349 -2.90 16.77 -7.81
N LEU A 350 -2.58 17.51 -8.87
CA LEU A 350 -3.19 18.81 -9.16
C LEU A 350 -4.71 18.69 -9.35
N ALA A 351 -5.15 17.69 -10.13
CA ALA A 351 -6.57 17.41 -10.35
C ALA A 351 -7.29 17.09 -9.03
N ALA A 352 -6.68 16.27 -8.17
CA ALA A 352 -7.25 15.91 -6.88
C ALA A 352 -7.38 17.11 -5.89
N ALA A 353 -6.64 18.20 -6.10
CA ALA A 353 -6.68 19.38 -5.25
C ALA A 353 -7.59 20.51 -5.76
N ALA A 354 -8.01 20.47 -7.02
CA ALA A 354 -8.78 21.53 -7.68
C ALA A 354 -10.20 21.73 -7.10
N THR A 355 -10.63 22.99 -6.94
CA THR A 355 -11.97 23.35 -6.44
C THR A 355 -13.05 23.45 -7.53
N GLU A 356 -12.67 23.61 -8.81
CA GLU A 356 -13.59 23.75 -9.94
C GLU A 356 -13.25 22.78 -11.08
N SER A 357 -14.22 22.46 -11.95
CA SER A 357 -14.00 21.68 -13.18
C SER A 357 -13.15 22.49 -14.18
N ARG A 358 -11.83 22.32 -14.05
CA ARG A 358 -10.67 22.82 -14.84
C ARG A 358 -10.90 23.95 -15.87
N GLN A 359 -10.18 25.05 -15.69
CA GLN A 359 -9.74 25.92 -16.77
C GLN A 359 -8.48 25.34 -17.47
N ARG A 360 -8.56 25.19 -18.80
CA ARG A 360 -7.57 25.07 -19.91
C ARG A 360 -6.16 24.48 -19.75
N ASP A 361 -5.50 24.44 -18.61
CA ASP A 361 -4.13 23.91 -18.46
C ASP A 361 -4.01 22.94 -17.28
N ASP A 362 -3.69 21.69 -17.58
CA ASP A 362 -3.66 20.59 -16.62
C ASP A 362 -2.49 20.66 -15.62
N LEU A 363 -1.44 21.44 -15.92
CA LEU A 363 -0.23 21.58 -15.11
C LEU A 363 -0.15 22.89 -14.33
N HIS A 364 -1.06 23.83 -14.57
CA HIS A 364 -1.10 25.11 -13.85
C HIS A 364 -1.01 24.86 -12.34
N PRO A 365 -0.13 25.56 -11.59
CA PRO A 365 0.64 26.76 -11.99
C PRO A 365 2.00 26.49 -12.64
N PHE A 366 2.41 25.23 -12.83
CA PHE A 366 3.70 24.90 -13.41
C PHE A 366 3.69 25.04 -14.93
N THR A 367 4.75 25.63 -15.46
CA THR A 367 5.10 25.53 -16.88
C THR A 367 5.80 24.20 -17.18
N ASP A 368 5.85 23.80 -18.45
CA ASP A 368 6.59 22.60 -18.88
C ASP A 368 8.08 22.65 -18.48
N ASP A 369 8.71 23.83 -18.58
CA ASP A 369 10.10 24.04 -18.15
C ASP A 369 10.27 23.84 -16.63
N ALA A 370 9.31 24.28 -15.82
CA ALA A 370 9.32 24.01 -14.38
C ALA A 370 9.23 22.52 -14.08
N VAL A 371 8.40 21.77 -14.80
CA VAL A 371 8.30 20.31 -14.64
C VAL A 371 9.61 19.62 -15.02
N ALA A 372 10.27 20.05 -16.10
CA ALA A 372 11.59 19.55 -16.48
C ALA A 372 12.62 19.77 -15.36
N ARG A 373 12.66 20.97 -14.76
CA ARG A 373 13.56 21.26 -13.63
C ARG A 373 13.25 20.45 -12.37
N LEU A 374 11.97 20.25 -12.06
CA LEU A 374 11.56 19.36 -10.96
C LEU A 374 12.07 17.94 -11.19
N PHE A 375 11.89 17.40 -12.40
CA PHE A 375 12.36 16.06 -12.77
C PHE A 375 13.88 15.92 -12.62
N GLU A 376 14.65 16.86 -13.17
CA GLU A 376 16.12 16.88 -13.09
C GLU A 376 16.64 16.87 -11.64
N ARG A 377 15.93 17.53 -10.72
CA ARG A 377 16.31 17.66 -9.30
C ARG A 377 15.83 16.52 -8.41
N SER A 378 15.04 15.59 -8.93
CA SER A 378 14.34 14.59 -8.13
C SER A 378 14.94 13.19 -8.20
N ALA A 379 16.18 13.06 -8.68
CA ALA A 379 16.85 11.77 -8.90
C ALA A 379 15.96 10.75 -9.62
N ARG A 380 15.03 11.22 -10.48
CA ARG A 380 14.03 10.41 -11.21
C ARG A 380 13.11 9.55 -10.32
N LYS A 381 12.98 9.88 -9.03
CA LYS A 381 12.11 9.18 -8.07
C LYS A 381 10.77 9.92 -7.94
N PRO A 382 9.61 9.26 -8.12
CA PRO A 382 8.28 9.87 -7.94
C PRO A 382 8.13 10.61 -6.60
N ARG A 383 8.58 10.00 -5.49
CA ARG A 383 8.57 10.63 -4.15
C ARG A 383 9.27 11.99 -4.15
N ASP A 384 10.44 12.05 -4.78
CA ASP A 384 11.28 13.25 -4.74
C ASP A 384 10.71 14.33 -5.66
N VAL A 385 10.06 13.96 -6.77
CA VAL A 385 9.29 14.90 -7.63
C VAL A 385 8.18 15.56 -6.81
N LEU A 386 7.36 14.76 -6.13
CA LEU A 386 6.24 15.26 -5.33
C LEU A 386 6.71 16.15 -4.18
N ARG A 387 7.74 15.72 -3.43
CA ARG A 387 8.31 16.51 -2.34
C ARG A 387 8.91 17.82 -2.82
N THR A 388 9.62 17.80 -3.95
CA THR A 388 10.21 19.01 -4.52
C THR A 388 9.12 19.96 -5.02
N ALA A 389 8.09 19.44 -5.68
CA ALA A 389 6.91 20.21 -6.10
C ALA A 389 6.19 20.84 -4.89
N HIS A 390 6.06 20.13 -3.77
CA HIS A 390 5.54 20.67 -2.52
C HIS A 390 6.32 21.91 -2.07
N ASN A 391 7.64 21.80 -1.95
CA ASN A 391 8.51 22.88 -1.48
C ASN A 391 8.46 24.09 -2.41
N VAL A 392 8.53 23.85 -3.72
CA VAL A 392 8.44 24.90 -4.75
C VAL A 392 7.09 25.62 -4.67
N LEU A 393 5.99 24.88 -4.55
CA LEU A 393 4.65 25.48 -4.48
C LEU A 393 4.47 26.33 -3.22
N VAL A 394 4.97 25.86 -2.07
CA VAL A 394 4.96 26.67 -0.82
C VAL A 394 5.73 27.97 -1.01
N ALA A 395 6.96 27.90 -1.50
CA ALA A 395 7.81 29.08 -1.70
C ALA A 395 7.21 30.05 -2.73
N ALA A 396 6.77 29.55 -3.89
CA ALA A 396 6.14 30.35 -4.94
C ALA A 396 4.85 31.03 -4.45
N SER A 397 4.06 30.34 -3.62
CA SER A 397 2.84 30.94 -3.03
C SER A 397 3.16 32.06 -2.05
N GLY A 398 4.26 31.96 -1.29
CA GLY A 398 4.71 33.04 -0.40
C GLY A 398 5.25 34.25 -1.14
N GLN A 399 5.66 34.07 -2.39
CA GLN A 399 6.09 35.14 -3.32
C GLN A 399 4.95 35.64 -4.21
N ASN A 400 3.73 35.10 -4.08
CA ASN A 400 2.57 35.41 -4.92
C ASN A 400 2.87 35.28 -6.43
N LEU A 401 3.55 34.21 -6.84
CA LEU A 401 3.79 33.94 -8.25
C LEU A 401 2.51 33.44 -8.93
N SER A 402 2.11 34.05 -10.06
CA SER A 402 0.95 33.59 -10.83
C SER A 402 1.23 32.29 -11.60
N SER A 403 2.47 32.07 -12.01
CA SER A 403 2.95 30.86 -12.66
C SER A 403 4.38 30.55 -12.20
N ILE A 404 4.76 29.27 -12.27
CA ILE A 404 6.06 28.76 -11.84
C ILE A 404 6.85 28.33 -13.08
N THR A 405 7.97 28.99 -13.33
CA THR A 405 8.92 28.73 -14.41
C THR A 405 10.10 27.88 -13.96
N GLY A 406 10.90 27.35 -14.88
CA GLY A 406 12.12 26.62 -14.50
C GLY A 406 13.12 27.50 -13.75
N SER A 407 13.23 28.79 -14.08
CA SER A 407 14.06 29.74 -13.32
C SER A 407 13.59 29.91 -11.87
N ASP A 408 12.27 29.87 -11.63
CA ASP A 408 11.72 29.96 -10.27
C ASP A 408 12.08 28.70 -9.47
N VAL A 409 11.94 27.51 -10.10
CA VAL A 409 12.34 26.23 -9.50
C VAL A 409 13.82 26.25 -9.12
N GLU A 410 14.69 26.68 -10.03
CA GLU A 410 16.13 26.76 -9.76
C GLU A 410 16.45 27.75 -8.63
N SER A 411 15.85 28.94 -8.66
CA SER A 411 16.06 29.95 -7.62
C SER A 411 15.63 29.46 -6.24
N ILE A 412 14.44 28.85 -6.14
CA ILE A 412 13.89 28.33 -4.89
C ILE A 412 14.77 27.20 -4.34
N LEU A 413 15.22 26.27 -5.19
CA LEU A 413 16.01 25.12 -4.78
C LEU A 413 17.51 25.43 -4.56
N ALA A 414 18.01 26.55 -5.10
CA ALA A 414 19.38 27.01 -4.90
C ALA A 414 19.61 27.66 -3.52
N LEU A 415 18.55 28.11 -2.83
CA LEU A 415 18.67 28.76 -1.52
C LEU A 415 19.21 27.77 -0.46
N PRO A 416 20.43 28.02 0.09
CA PRO A 416 21.01 27.17 1.11
C PRO A 416 20.31 27.45 2.45
N GLY A 417 19.20 26.75 2.68
CA GLY A 417 18.37 26.91 3.88
C GLY A 417 17.19 25.95 3.96
N GLN A 418 16.80 25.31 2.86
CA GLN A 418 15.78 24.24 2.85
C GLN A 418 16.35 22.83 2.62
N GLN A 419 17.64 22.72 2.29
CA GLN A 419 18.39 21.48 2.38
C GLN A 419 18.89 21.24 3.81
N SER A 420 17.99 21.07 4.79
CA SER A 420 18.21 20.40 6.09
C SER A 420 17.05 20.64 7.07
N ALA A 421 15.86 20.13 6.77
CA ALA A 421 14.99 19.56 7.81
C ALA A 421 15.23 18.04 7.96
N ALA A 422 16.20 17.50 7.20
CA ALA A 422 16.57 16.08 7.18
C ALA A 422 17.54 15.67 8.31
N ALA A 423 18.05 16.62 9.11
CA ALA A 423 18.99 16.36 10.21
C ALA A 423 18.35 16.51 11.62
N GLN A 424 17.04 16.72 11.73
CA GLN A 424 16.34 16.92 13.02
C GLN A 424 15.25 15.88 13.35
N ASN A 425 15.17 14.78 12.60
CA ASN A 425 14.32 13.64 12.97
C ASN A 425 15.08 12.54 13.74
N GLU A 426 16.09 12.91 14.52
CA GLU A 426 16.33 12.24 15.79
C GLU A 426 15.63 13.09 16.87
N ILE A 427 14.50 12.60 17.37
CA ILE A 427 13.86 13.16 18.57
C ILE A 427 14.37 12.36 19.77
N PRO A 428 15.21 12.92 20.66
CA PRO A 428 15.24 12.52 22.05
C PRO A 428 14.02 13.13 22.74
N GLY A 429 13.07 12.27 23.15
CA GLY A 429 12.04 12.56 24.17
C GLY A 429 11.16 13.79 23.96
N THR A 430 10.02 13.63 23.27
CA THR A 430 8.90 14.57 23.41
C THR A 430 8.25 14.42 24.79
N LEU A 431 8.36 15.46 25.61
CA LEU A 431 7.52 15.67 26.79
C LEU A 431 6.04 15.76 26.37
N ASP A 432 5.22 14.98 27.05
CA ASP A 432 3.77 14.94 26.96
C ASP A 432 3.14 16.16 27.67
N TRP A 433 2.39 16.98 26.92
CA TRP A 433 1.66 18.14 27.44
C TRP A 433 0.17 17.85 27.70
N SER A 434 -0.24 16.58 27.75
CA SER A 434 -1.64 16.18 28.06
C SER A 434 -1.90 15.82 29.53
N ARG A 435 -1.05 16.28 30.45
CA ARG A 435 -1.39 16.36 31.88
C ARG A 435 -1.55 17.80 32.33
N GLY A 436 -2.78 18.28 32.17
CA GLY A 436 -3.37 19.46 32.78
C GLY A 436 -4.88 19.30 32.73
#